data_AF-A0A7S1UW19-F1
#
_entry.id   AF-A0A7S1UW19-F1
#
_cell.length_a   1.000
_cell.length_b   1.000
_cell.length_c   1.000
_cell.angle_alpha   90.00
_cell.angle_beta   90.00
_cell.angle_gamma   90.00
#
_symmetry.space_group_name_H-M   'P 1'
#
loop_
_entity.id
_entity.type
_entity.pdbx_description
1 polymer ?
#
loop_
_entity_poly.entity_id
_entity_poly.type
_entity_poly.pdbx_seq_one_letter_code
_entity_poly.pdbx_strand_id
1 'polypeptide(L)'
;DNRSKVQRIAQTVLISLFPSWMPPWYSVLFSEPFPAFSARMNAWATWVAGTWLMGECEINDVEEVDGGGIGKGQGLLVKRCRFLEESGCASVCVNSCKIPTQNFFMENMGLPLTMTPDYETYECQFSFGVTPKAQGELDAR
;
A
#
# COMPACT_ATOMS: atom_id res chain seq x y z
N ASP A 1 21.20 -9.62 -3.26
CA ASP A 1 20.47 -10.11 -2.07
C ASP A 1 19.19 -10.80 -2.57
N ASN A 2 18.79 -11.92 -1.97
CA ASN A 2 17.57 -12.64 -2.35
C ASN A 2 16.31 -11.82 -2.00
N ARG A 3 16.34 -11.03 -0.92
CA ARG A 3 15.19 -10.20 -0.49
C ARG A 3 14.78 -9.18 -1.54
N SER A 4 15.74 -8.40 -2.06
CA SER A 4 15.45 -7.39 -3.09
C SER A 4 14.95 -8.00 -4.40
N LYS A 5 15.39 -9.23 -4.73
CA LYS A 5 14.87 -9.97 -5.89
C LYS A 5 13.40 -10.36 -5.70
N VAL A 6 13.03 -10.88 -4.52
CA VAL A 6 11.64 -11.21 -4.19
C VAL A 6 10.76 -9.96 -4.25
N GLN A 7 11.22 -8.86 -3.65
CA GLN A 7 10.48 -7.60 -3.64
C GLN A 7 10.16 -7.11 -5.06
N ARG A 8 11.16 -7.14 -5.95
CA ARG A 8 11.02 -6.70 -7.35
C ARG A 8 10.11 -7.61 -8.17
N ILE A 9 10.16 -8.92 -7.94
CA ILE A 9 9.25 -9.87 -8.59
C ILE A 9 7.81 -9.59 -8.14
N ALA A 10 7.57 -9.45 -6.85
CA ALA A 10 6.25 -9.13 -6.32
C ALA A 10 5.71 -7.80 -6.87
N GLN A 11 6.55 -6.76 -6.96
CA GLN A 11 6.16 -5.48 -7.58
C GLN A 11 5.82 -5.66 -9.06
N THR A 12 6.58 -6.49 -9.78
CA THR A 12 6.30 -6.79 -11.20
C THR A 12 4.98 -7.51 -11.38
N VAL A 13 4.62 -8.41 -10.46
CA VAL A 13 3.30 -9.06 -10.43
C VAL A 13 2.21 -8.01 -10.26
N LEU A 14 2.34 -7.07 -9.33
CA LEU A 14 1.36 -5.97 -9.16
C LEU A 14 1.20 -5.13 -10.43
N ILE A 15 2.30 -4.77 -11.09
CA ILE A 15 2.27 -4.03 -12.36
C ILE A 15 1.52 -4.84 -13.43
N SER A 16 1.74 -6.15 -13.49
CA SER A 16 1.13 -7.03 -14.51
C SER A 16 -0.38 -7.22 -14.36
N LEU A 17 -0.96 -6.85 -13.21
CA LEU A 17 -2.41 -6.86 -13.00
C LEU A 17 -3.12 -5.77 -13.81
N PHE A 18 -2.38 -4.77 -14.29
CA PHE A 18 -2.92 -3.62 -15.00
C PHE A 18 -2.45 -3.59 -16.46
N PRO A 19 -3.24 -3.01 -17.38
CA PRO A 19 -2.78 -2.76 -18.74
C PRO A 19 -1.49 -1.92 -18.73
N SER A 20 -0.53 -2.24 -19.60
CA SER A 20 0.80 -1.61 -19.61
C SER A 20 0.79 -0.08 -19.76
N TRP A 21 -0.25 0.48 -20.37
CA TRP A 21 -0.43 1.92 -20.51
C TRP A 21 -0.96 2.59 -19.22
N MET A 22 -1.65 1.86 -18.35
CA MET A 22 -2.45 2.48 -17.29
C MET A 22 -1.63 3.13 -16.16
N PRO A 23 -0.64 2.47 -15.52
CA PRO A 23 0.14 3.10 -14.45
C PRO A 23 0.83 4.43 -14.83
N PRO A 24 1.57 4.54 -15.97
CA PRO A 24 2.23 5.79 -16.33
C PRO A 24 1.23 6.92 -16.63
N TRP A 25 0.09 6.62 -17.26
CA TRP A 25 -0.96 7.61 -17.49
C TRP A 25 -1.67 8.01 -16.19
N TYR A 26 -1.81 7.08 -15.23
CA TYR A 26 -2.45 7.36 -13.96
C TYR A 26 -1.70 8.41 -13.13
N SER A 27 -0.37 8.29 -13.04
CA SER A 27 0.48 9.26 -12.34
C SER A 27 0.25 10.68 -12.86
N VAL A 28 0.34 10.83 -14.19
CA VAL A 28 0.26 12.12 -14.87
C VAL A 28 -1.16 12.72 -14.83
N LEU A 29 -2.19 11.90 -14.97
CA LEU A 29 -3.57 12.37 -15.08
C LEU A 29 -4.27 12.56 -13.74
N PHE A 30 -3.87 11.82 -12.70
CA PHE A 30 -4.59 11.79 -11.41
C PHE A 30 -3.72 12.04 -10.20
N SER A 31 -2.59 11.32 -10.03
CA SER A 31 -1.80 11.40 -8.80
C SER A 31 -1.09 12.73 -8.60
N GLU A 32 -0.40 13.22 -9.63
CA GLU A 32 0.29 14.52 -9.57
C GLU A 32 -0.66 15.72 -9.51
N PRO A 33 -1.71 15.82 -10.36
CA PRO A 33 -2.60 16.99 -10.34
C PRO A 33 -3.60 16.97 -9.18
N PHE A 34 -3.99 15.79 -8.69
CA PHE A 34 -5.04 15.64 -7.68
C PHE A 34 -4.67 14.60 -6.61
N PRO A 35 -3.58 14.80 -5.83
CA PRO A 35 -3.05 13.77 -4.93
C PRO A 35 -4.06 13.32 -3.87
N ALA A 36 -4.83 14.23 -3.29
CA ALA A 36 -5.84 13.89 -2.28
C ALA A 36 -7.03 13.08 -2.85
N PHE A 37 -7.39 13.32 -4.11
CA PHE A 37 -8.42 12.56 -4.82
C PHE A 37 -7.89 11.18 -5.22
N SER A 38 -6.67 11.11 -5.76
CA SER A 38 -5.98 9.86 -6.08
C SER A 38 -5.86 8.96 -4.84
N ALA A 39 -5.48 9.52 -3.68
CA ALA A 39 -5.41 8.78 -2.43
C ALA A 39 -6.76 8.16 -2.02
N ARG A 40 -7.86 8.93 -2.08
CA ARG A 40 -9.21 8.43 -1.79
C ARG A 40 -9.66 7.37 -2.78
N MET A 41 -9.39 7.58 -4.06
CA MET A 41 -9.74 6.63 -5.11
C MET A 41 -9.00 5.30 -4.90
N ASN A 42 -7.70 5.34 -4.58
CA ASN A 42 -6.93 4.13 -4.31
C ASN A 42 -7.37 3.45 -3.01
N ALA A 43 -7.65 4.19 -1.94
CA ALA A 43 -8.24 3.61 -0.73
C ALA A 43 -9.55 2.86 -1.02
N TRP A 44 -10.44 3.46 -1.82
CA TRP A 44 -11.68 2.81 -2.25
C TRP A 44 -11.44 1.61 -3.17
N ALA A 45 -10.55 1.71 -4.16
CA ALA A 45 -10.24 0.61 -5.06
C ALA A 45 -9.61 -0.57 -4.31
N THR A 46 -8.68 -0.29 -3.39
CA THR A 46 -8.08 -1.29 -2.50
C THR A 46 -9.10 -1.85 -1.53
N TRP A 47 -10.09 -1.09 -1.06
CA TRP A 47 -11.20 -1.64 -0.26
C TRP A 47 -12.03 -2.67 -1.05
N VAL A 48 -12.42 -2.32 -2.29
CA VAL A 48 -13.20 -3.22 -3.17
C VAL A 48 -12.42 -4.51 -3.46
N ALA A 49 -11.14 -4.41 -3.82
CA ALA A 49 -10.31 -5.57 -4.12
C ALA A 49 -9.88 -6.34 -2.84
N GLY A 50 -9.56 -5.60 -1.79
CA GLY A 50 -8.99 -6.07 -0.53
C GLY A 50 -9.97 -6.91 0.28
N THR A 51 -11.27 -6.65 0.19
CA THR A 51 -12.28 -7.46 0.88
C THR A 51 -12.24 -8.93 0.47
N TRP A 52 -11.98 -9.20 -0.82
CA TRP A 52 -11.82 -10.57 -1.32
C TRP A 52 -10.43 -11.14 -1.04
N LEU A 53 -9.39 -10.32 -1.20
CA LEU A 53 -7.99 -10.74 -1.13
C LEU A 53 -7.46 -10.89 0.31
N MET A 54 -7.67 -9.87 1.13
CA MET A 54 -7.04 -9.70 2.44
C MET A 54 -8.00 -9.92 3.62
N GLY A 55 -9.31 -9.74 3.44
CA GLY A 55 -10.30 -9.91 4.52
C GLY A 55 -11.12 -8.63 4.76
N GLU A 56 -11.82 -8.54 5.89
CA GLU A 56 -12.66 -7.37 6.20
C GLU A 56 -11.83 -6.07 6.22
N CYS A 57 -12.27 -5.09 5.43
CA CYS A 57 -11.59 -3.82 5.26
C CYS A 57 -12.54 -2.65 5.58
N GLU A 58 -11.98 -1.58 6.16
CA GLU A 58 -12.71 -0.35 6.52
C GLU A 58 -11.92 0.88 6.06
N ILE A 59 -12.59 1.78 5.33
CA ILE A 59 -11.99 3.06 4.93
C ILE A 59 -11.99 3.99 6.14
N ASN A 60 -10.84 4.61 6.43
CA ASN A 60 -10.66 5.53 7.54
C ASN A 60 -9.89 6.79 7.13
N ASP A 61 -9.75 7.71 8.07
CA ASP A 61 -8.96 8.93 7.91
C ASP A 61 -7.51 8.66 8.30
N VAL A 62 -6.58 9.30 7.60
CA VAL A 62 -5.16 9.33 7.96
C VAL A 62 -4.87 10.59 8.77
N GLU A 63 -4.25 10.44 9.94
CA GLU A 63 -4.01 11.56 10.87
C GLU A 63 -3.17 12.68 10.25
N GLU A 64 -2.12 12.30 9.50
CA GLU A 64 -1.21 13.24 8.85
C GLU A 64 -0.71 12.69 7.51
N VAL A 65 -0.84 13.50 6.46
CA VAL A 65 -0.32 13.22 5.10
C VAL A 65 0.89 14.10 4.78
N ASP A 66 1.66 13.76 3.74
CA ASP A 66 2.93 14.44 3.43
C ASP A 66 2.79 15.96 3.16
N GLY A 67 1.60 16.42 2.78
CA GLY A 67 1.26 17.85 2.60
C GLY A 67 0.70 18.55 3.85
N GLY A 68 0.63 17.84 4.98
CA GLY A 68 0.02 18.28 6.22
C GLY A 68 -1.51 18.13 6.26
N GLY A 69 -2.04 18.02 7.48
CA GLY A 69 -3.47 17.90 7.74
C GLY A 69 -4.01 16.47 7.64
N ILE A 70 -5.31 16.34 7.91
CA ILE A 70 -6.00 15.05 7.99
C ILE A 70 -6.38 14.56 6.58
N GLY A 71 -5.89 13.38 6.21
CA GLY A 71 -6.20 12.67 4.98
C GLY A 71 -7.56 11.98 5.05
N LYS A 72 -8.65 12.76 4.89
CA LYS A 72 -10.03 12.21 4.98
C LYS A 72 -10.30 11.12 3.95
N GLY A 73 -10.67 9.92 4.38
CA GLY A 73 -10.96 8.76 3.53
C GLY A 73 -9.76 8.28 2.70
N GLN A 74 -8.54 8.54 3.16
CA GLN A 74 -7.28 8.15 2.49
C GLN A 74 -6.60 6.96 3.16
N GLY A 75 -7.23 6.40 4.18
CA GLY A 75 -6.75 5.21 4.87
C GLY A 75 -7.63 4.02 4.60
N LEU A 76 -7.03 2.83 4.69
CA LEU A 76 -7.72 1.56 4.65
C LEU A 76 -7.16 0.67 5.76
N LEU A 77 -8.01 0.30 6.71
CA LEU A 77 -7.69 -0.70 7.73
C LEU A 77 -8.18 -2.07 7.27
N VAL A 78 -7.27 -3.01 7.12
CA VAL A 78 -7.61 -4.44 7.06
C VAL A 78 -7.69 -4.94 8.49
N LYS A 79 -8.89 -5.31 8.96
CA LYS A 79 -9.12 -5.70 10.37
C LYS A 79 -8.46 -7.03 10.74
N ARG A 80 -8.27 -7.90 9.77
CA ARG A 80 -7.52 -9.15 9.93
C ARG A 80 -7.00 -9.59 8.56
N CYS A 81 -5.73 -9.32 8.31
CA CYS A 81 -5.07 -9.57 7.03
C CYS A 81 -4.74 -11.06 6.88
N ARG A 82 -5.49 -11.73 5.99
CA ARG A 82 -5.30 -13.15 5.65
C ARG A 82 -3.86 -13.46 5.24
N PHE A 83 -3.22 -12.60 4.45
CA PHE A 83 -1.83 -12.82 4.02
C PHE A 83 -0.85 -12.84 5.20
N LEU A 84 -1.03 -11.90 6.13
CA LEU A 84 -0.19 -11.81 7.33
C LEU A 84 -0.43 -12.98 8.27
N GLU A 85 -1.69 -13.32 8.50
CA GLU A 85 -2.11 -14.44 9.34
C GLU A 85 -1.63 -15.79 8.80
N GLU A 86 -1.84 -16.07 7.51
CA GLU A 86 -1.48 -17.36 6.90
C GLU A 86 0.03 -17.51 6.68
N SER A 87 0.74 -16.41 6.36
CA SER A 87 2.19 -16.47 6.19
C SER A 87 2.93 -16.69 7.52
N GLY A 88 2.37 -16.23 8.64
CA GLY A 88 2.91 -16.44 9.98
C GLY A 88 4.33 -15.89 10.20
N CYS A 89 4.84 -15.06 9.29
CA CYS A 89 6.21 -14.57 9.32
C CYS A 89 6.29 -13.11 8.86
N ALA A 90 6.71 -12.22 9.76
CA ALA A 90 6.89 -10.80 9.49
C ALA A 90 7.76 -10.56 8.25
N SER A 91 8.85 -11.32 8.09
CA SER A 91 9.75 -11.18 6.94
C SER A 91 9.06 -11.49 5.61
N VAL A 92 8.15 -12.48 5.56
CA VAL A 92 7.38 -12.80 4.34
C VAL A 92 6.40 -11.67 4.03
N CYS A 93 5.66 -11.19 5.03
CA CYS A 93 4.76 -10.05 4.91
C CYS A 93 5.47 -8.82 4.34
N VAL A 94 6.62 -8.47 4.92
CA VAL A 94 7.35 -7.27 4.53
C VAL A 94 7.89 -7.37 3.11
N ASN A 95 8.53 -8.49 2.78
CA ASN A 95 9.26 -8.63 1.52
C ASN A 95 8.36 -9.00 0.33
N SER A 96 7.17 -9.54 0.57
CA SER A 96 6.25 -10.00 -0.48
C SER A 96 5.03 -9.09 -0.65
N CYS A 97 4.59 -8.42 0.41
CA CYS A 97 3.40 -7.56 0.39
C CYS A 97 3.75 -6.09 0.65
N LYS A 98 4.30 -5.75 1.84
CA LYS A 98 4.52 -4.34 2.25
C LYS A 98 5.41 -3.58 1.27
N ILE A 99 6.70 -3.91 1.21
CA ILE A 99 7.69 -3.16 0.41
C ILE A 99 7.31 -3.14 -1.07
N PRO A 100 6.93 -4.28 -1.70
CA PRO A 100 6.55 -4.29 -3.11
C PRO A 100 5.34 -3.40 -3.42
N THR A 101 4.34 -3.37 -2.53
CA THR A 101 3.14 -2.55 -2.73
C THR A 101 3.45 -1.07 -2.54
N GLN A 102 4.23 -0.70 -1.53
CA GLN A 102 4.69 0.69 -1.34
C GLN A 102 5.49 1.18 -2.55
N ASN A 103 6.42 0.35 -3.07
CA ASN A 103 7.19 0.67 -4.27
C ASN A 103 6.29 0.78 -5.51
N PHE A 104 5.32 -0.12 -5.67
CA PHE A 104 4.35 -0.03 -6.78
C PHE A 104 3.61 1.31 -6.76
N PHE A 105 3.09 1.72 -5.61
CA PHE A 105 2.37 2.99 -5.50
C PHE A 105 3.28 4.20 -5.73
N MET A 106 4.47 4.20 -5.14
CA MET A 106 5.42 5.30 -5.26
C MET A 106 6.03 5.41 -6.67
N GLU A 107 6.54 4.32 -7.23
CA GLU A 107 7.32 4.31 -8.47
C GLU A 107 6.45 4.17 -9.73
N ASN A 108 5.28 3.52 -9.63
CA ASN A 108 4.44 3.22 -10.80
C ASN A 108 3.13 4.00 -10.83
N MET A 109 2.54 4.30 -9.68
CA MET A 109 1.27 5.05 -9.61
C MET A 109 1.46 6.54 -9.26
N GLY A 110 2.67 6.95 -8.88
CA GLY A 110 2.99 8.34 -8.52
C GLY A 110 2.30 8.82 -7.25
N LEU A 111 1.89 7.90 -6.37
CA LEU A 111 1.19 8.22 -5.13
C LEU A 111 1.89 7.51 -3.98
N PRO A 112 2.41 8.22 -2.96
CA PRO A 112 3.04 7.55 -1.84
C PRO A 112 2.02 6.76 -1.02
N LEU A 113 2.44 5.61 -0.50
CA LEU A 113 1.66 4.76 0.39
C LEU A 113 2.59 4.27 1.50
N THR A 114 2.12 4.37 2.74
CA THR A 114 2.73 3.70 3.89
C THR A 114 1.82 2.57 4.36
N MET A 115 2.40 1.40 4.59
CA MET A 115 1.72 0.22 5.11
C MET A 115 2.29 -0.17 6.47
N THR A 116 1.41 -0.29 7.46
CA THR A 116 1.75 -0.59 8.85
C THR A 116 1.01 -1.86 9.30
N PRO A 117 1.63 -3.05 9.17
CA PRO A 117 1.10 -4.29 9.70
C PRO A 117 1.28 -4.36 11.22
N ASP A 118 0.31 -4.95 11.91
CA ASP A 118 0.39 -5.38 13.31
C ASP A 118 0.51 -6.91 13.34
N TYR A 119 1.63 -7.41 13.86
CA TYR A 119 1.94 -8.84 13.86
C TYR A 119 1.29 -9.62 15.02
N GLU A 120 0.69 -8.92 15.98
CA GLU A 120 -0.02 -9.53 17.12
C GLU A 120 -1.52 -9.63 16.84
N THR A 121 -2.12 -8.58 16.28
CA THR A 121 -3.56 -8.51 15.99
C THR A 121 -3.91 -8.95 14.56
N TYR A 122 -2.90 -9.03 13.68
CA TYR A 122 -3.04 -9.25 12.24
C TYR A 122 -3.72 -8.12 11.48
N GLU A 123 -3.86 -6.95 12.08
CA GLU A 123 -4.34 -5.76 11.39
C GLU A 123 -3.29 -5.24 10.39
N CYS A 124 -3.72 -4.55 9.34
CA CYS A 124 -2.81 -3.86 8.44
C CYS A 124 -3.41 -2.53 7.98
N GLN A 125 -2.77 -1.43 8.37
CA GLN A 125 -3.17 -0.09 7.96
C GLN A 125 -2.45 0.32 6.68
N PHE A 126 -3.21 0.78 5.70
CA PHE A 126 -2.71 1.43 4.49
C PHE A 126 -3.00 2.92 4.61
N SER A 127 -2.00 3.76 4.42
CA SER A 127 -2.11 5.21 4.49
C SER A 127 -1.64 5.82 3.17
N PHE A 128 -2.58 6.12 2.29
CA PHE A 128 -2.32 6.72 0.99
C PHE A 128 -2.00 8.22 1.15
N GLY A 129 -1.05 8.73 0.35
CA GLY A 129 -0.55 10.09 0.51
C GLY A 129 0.51 10.26 1.62
N VAL A 130 1.03 9.15 2.16
CA VAL A 130 2.05 9.15 3.22
C VAL A 130 3.30 8.42 2.73
N THR A 131 4.43 9.11 2.72
CA THR A 131 5.71 8.52 2.31
C THR A 131 6.27 7.62 3.41
N PRO A 132 6.66 6.37 3.09
CA PRO A 132 7.31 5.48 4.05
C PRO A 132 8.55 6.11 4.69
N LYS A 133 8.56 6.15 6.03
CA LYS A 133 9.71 6.66 6.80
C LYS A 133 10.82 5.60 6.82
N ALA A 134 12.07 6.03 6.63
CA ALA A 134 13.23 5.13 6.59
C ALA A 134 13.33 4.20 7.80
N GLN A 135 13.00 4.67 9.00
CA GLN A 135 13.01 3.86 10.21
C GLN A 135 11.98 2.71 10.15
N GLY A 136 10.75 3.00 9.74
CA GLY A 136 9.70 1.97 9.61
C GLY A 136 9.98 0.93 8.52
N GLU A 137 10.87 1.25 7.58
CA GLU A 137 11.38 0.31 6.58
C GLU A 137 12.58 -0.51 7.08
N LEU A 138 13.38 0.04 8.00
CA LEU A 138 14.46 -0.68 8.67
C LEU A 138 13.92 -1.70 9.67
N ASP A 139 12.95 -1.30 10.49
CA ASP A 139 12.33 -2.17 11.50
C ASP A 139 11.56 -3.36 10.86
N ALA A 140 11.23 -3.23 9.58
CA ALA A 140 10.55 -4.25 8.80
C ALA A 140 11.50 -5.27 8.13
N ARG A 141 12.81 -4.96 7.99
CA ARG A 141 13.78 -5.72 7.16
C ARG A 141 14.55 -6.80 7.90
#